data_AF-A0AAD1NVA2-F1
#
_entry.id   AF-A0AAD1NVA2-F1
#
_cell.length_a   1.000
_cell.length_b   1.000
_cell.length_c   1.000
_cell.angle_alpha   90.00
_cell.angle_beta   90.00
_cell.angle_gamma   90.00
#
_symmetry.space_group_name_H-M   'P 1'
#
loop_
_entity.id
_entity.type
_entity.pdbx_description
1 polymer ?
#
loop_
_entity_poly.entity_id
_entity_poly.type
_entity_poly.pdbx_seq_one_letter_code
_entity_poly.pdbx_strand_id
1 'polypeptide(L)'
;MLKYILLGIITFGIYDTWVLARAGEDLNVIASRWDGRRTMNFWLVALVISPLTIGIAVYIWMHQVCGRIGREQNRRGMKSGVTAGDFWLWAVLGGFIIVGPFIFMHKFLHAVNALAADYNVRG
;
A
#
# COMPACT_ATOMS: atom_id res chain seq x y z
N MET A 1 -5.94 -11.11 6.22
CA MET A 1 -7.05 -10.83 5.29
C MET A 1 -8.39 -10.72 6.03
N LEU A 2 -8.88 -11.76 6.73
CA LEU A 2 -10.19 -11.72 7.41
C LEU A 2 -10.39 -10.53 8.37
N LYS A 3 -9.40 -10.25 9.24
CA LYS A 3 -9.43 -9.09 10.15
C LYS A 3 -9.60 -7.75 9.40
N TYR A 4 -8.97 -7.63 8.24
CA TYR A 4 -9.04 -6.42 7.42
C TYR A 4 -10.45 -6.20 6.86
N ILE A 5 -11.04 -7.25 6.28
CA ILE A 5 -12.41 -7.17 5.73
C ILE A 5 -13.42 -6.85 6.82
N LEU A 6 -13.37 -7.55 7.96
CA LEU A 6 -14.32 -7.36 9.05
C LEU A 6 -14.24 -5.94 9.62
N LEU A 7 -13.03 -5.44 9.86
CA LEU A 7 -12.83 -4.08 10.38
C LEU A 7 -13.18 -3.02 9.34
N GLY A 8 -12.89 -3.26 8.05
CA GLY A 8 -13.32 -2.38 6.96
C GLY A 8 -14.83 -2.18 6.92
N ILE A 9 -15.60 -3.27 7.08
CA ILE A 9 -17.07 -3.23 7.12
C ILE A 9 -17.56 -2.47 8.37
N ILE A 10 -17.05 -2.83 9.56
CA ILE A 10 -17.51 -2.23 10.82
C ILE A 10 -17.19 -0.72 10.90
N THR A 11 -16.07 -0.30 10.31
CA THR A 11 -15.60 1.09 10.36
C THR A 11 -16.03 1.91 9.15
N PHE A 12 -16.87 1.36 8.26
CA PHE A 12 -17.32 2.02 7.03
C PHE A 12 -16.16 2.61 6.21
N GLY A 13 -15.05 1.86 6.06
CA GLY A 13 -13.89 2.26 5.26
C GLY A 13 -12.85 3.15 5.96
N ILE A 14 -13.09 3.57 7.21
CA ILE A 14 -12.08 4.30 8.00
C ILE A 14 -10.85 3.42 8.25
N TYR A 15 -11.05 2.12 8.51
CA TYR A 15 -9.95 1.20 8.72
C TYR A 15 -9.05 1.04 7.49
N ASP A 16 -9.62 1.06 6.28
CA ASP A 16 -8.85 0.98 5.03
C ASP A 16 -7.89 2.18 4.91
N THR A 17 -8.39 3.38 5.23
CA THR A 17 -7.60 4.61 5.23
C THR A 17 -6.49 4.55 6.28
N TRP A 18 -6.79 4.05 7.48
CA TRP A 18 -5.82 3.89 8.55
C TRP A 18 -4.71 2.89 8.18
N VAL A 19 -5.06 1.73 7.59
CA VAL A 19 -4.08 0.71 7.16
C VAL A 19 -3.13 1.27 6.11
N LEU A 20 -3.64 2.03 5.15
CA LEU A 20 -2.81 2.63 4.09
C LEU A 20 -1.93 3.75 4.64
N ALA A 21 -2.44 4.59 5.53
CA ALA A 21 -1.64 5.60 6.21
C ALA A 21 -0.50 4.95 6.99
N ARG A 22 -0.80 3.89 7.74
CA ARG A 22 0.19 3.16 8.52
C ARG A 22 1.23 2.47 7.64
N ALA A 23 0.81 1.82 6.56
CA ALA A 23 1.72 1.19 5.61
C ALA A 23 2.67 2.22 4.96
N GLY A 24 2.19 3.43 4.66
CA GLY A 24 3.02 4.52 4.13
C GLY A 24 4.04 5.03 5.14
N GLU A 25 3.66 5.17 6.42
CA GLU A 25 4.56 5.54 7.50
C GLU A 25 5.62 4.47 7.78
N ASP A 26 5.22 3.20 7.90
CA ASP A 26 6.13 2.09 8.12
C ASP A 26 7.10 1.97 6.95
N LEU A 27 6.62 2.10 5.71
CA LEU A 27 7.49 2.15 4.53
C LEU A 27 8.48 3.31 4.58
N ASN A 28 8.07 4.49 5.06
CA ASN A 28 9.01 5.59 5.26
C ASN A 28 10.08 5.24 6.29
N VAL A 29 9.74 4.60 7.41
CA VAL A 29 10.74 4.17 8.40
C VAL A 29 11.71 3.16 7.81
N ILE A 30 11.20 2.17 7.07
CA ILE A 30 11.98 1.05 6.53
C ILE A 30 12.85 1.46 5.33
N ALA A 31 12.32 2.31 4.43
CA ALA A 31 12.91 2.60 3.13
C ALA A 31 13.64 3.94 3.04
N SER A 32 13.22 4.96 3.82
CA SER A 32 13.70 6.35 3.63
C SER A 32 15.20 6.51 3.79
N ARG A 33 15.85 5.66 4.61
CA ARG A 33 17.29 5.64 4.79
C ARG A 33 18.05 5.29 3.50
N TRP A 34 17.43 4.52 2.62
CA TRP A 34 18.05 3.99 1.39
C TRP A 34 17.58 4.70 0.14
N ASP A 35 16.29 4.99 0.02
CA ASP A 35 15.73 5.62 -1.17
C ASP A 35 15.70 7.14 -1.13
N GLY A 36 15.94 7.75 0.04
CA GLY A 36 15.90 9.20 0.25
C GLY A 36 14.53 9.83 0.01
N ARG A 37 13.46 9.03 -0.06
CA ARG A 37 12.09 9.49 -0.36
C ARG A 37 11.18 9.37 0.86
N ARG A 38 10.16 10.24 0.90
CA ARG A 38 9.09 10.18 1.91
C ARG A 38 7.74 10.14 1.21
N THR A 39 6.99 9.07 1.46
CA THR A 39 5.59 8.92 1.05
C THR A 39 4.78 9.86 1.92
N MET A 40 3.92 10.65 1.29
CA MET A 40 2.95 11.49 1.98
C MET A 40 2.00 10.65 2.83
N ASN A 41 1.61 11.15 4.01
CA ASN A 41 0.63 10.43 4.84
C ASN A 41 -0.69 10.28 4.08
N PHE A 42 -1.25 9.07 4.05
CA PHE A 42 -2.46 8.77 3.30
C PHE A 42 -3.68 9.54 3.81
N TRP A 43 -3.75 9.93 5.09
CA TRP A 43 -4.83 10.78 5.62
C TRP A 43 -4.94 12.10 4.87
N LEU A 44 -3.80 12.75 4.60
CA LEU A 44 -3.77 14.00 3.84
C LEU A 44 -4.19 13.78 2.39
N VAL A 45 -3.74 12.67 1.79
CA VAL A 45 -4.11 12.27 0.43
C VAL A 45 -5.62 12.05 0.34
N ALA A 46 -6.19 11.26 1.25
CA ALA A 46 -7.59 10.85 1.21
C ALA A 46 -8.56 12.00 1.52
N LEU A 47 -8.26 12.82 2.53
CA LEU A 47 -9.19 13.85 3.00
C LEU A 47 -9.06 15.20 2.29
N VAL A 48 -7.87 15.56 1.81
CA VAL A 48 -7.60 16.89 1.26
C VAL A 48 -7.24 16.82 -0.22
N ILE A 49 -6.20 16.08 -0.58
CA ILE A 49 -5.67 16.09 -1.94
C ILE A 49 -6.60 15.35 -2.91
N SER A 50 -7.23 14.28 -2.47
CA SER A 50 -8.15 13.48 -3.28
C SER A 50 -9.36 14.31 -3.74
N PRO A 51 -10.10 15.02 -2.86
CA PRO A 51 -11.15 15.94 -3.32
C PRO A 51 -10.65 17.02 -4.30
N LEU A 52 -9.47 17.59 -4.06
CA LEU A 52 -8.89 18.61 -4.95
C LEU A 52 -8.49 18.08 -6.33
N THR A 53 -8.14 16.80 -6.42
CA THR A 53 -7.70 16.15 -7.66
C THR A 53 -8.75 15.22 -8.26
N ILE A 54 -9.99 15.28 -7.76
CA ILE A 54 -11.11 14.43 -8.20
C ILE A 54 -10.70 12.93 -8.12
N GLY A 55 -10.02 12.56 -7.04
CA GLY A 55 -9.63 11.17 -6.74
C GLY A 55 -8.31 10.70 -7.37
N ILE A 56 -7.72 11.45 -8.31
CA ILE A 56 -6.51 11.02 -9.05
C ILE A 56 -5.31 10.82 -8.10
N ALA A 57 -5.19 11.65 -7.06
CA ALA A 57 -4.08 11.56 -6.12
C ALA A 57 -3.97 10.20 -5.40
N VAL A 58 -5.09 9.51 -5.17
CA VAL A 58 -5.09 8.18 -4.54
C VAL A 58 -4.38 7.17 -5.43
N TYR A 59 -4.62 7.20 -6.75
CA TYR A 59 -3.98 6.31 -7.71
C TYR A 59 -2.48 6.57 -7.82
N ILE A 60 -2.08 7.84 -7.88
CA ILE A 60 -0.67 8.24 -7.91
C ILE A 60 0.04 7.76 -6.64
N TRP A 61 -0.58 7.96 -5.48
CA TRP A 61 -0.04 7.52 -4.21
C TRP A 61 0.14 6.00 -4.17
N MET A 62 -0.88 5.23 -4.57
CA MET A 62 -0.82 3.77 -4.61
C MET A 62 0.28 3.25 -5.53
N HIS A 63 0.39 3.83 -6.72
CA HIS A 63 1.44 3.48 -7.68
C HIS A 63 2.84 3.70 -7.07
N GLN A 64 3.06 4.86 -6.44
CA GLN A 64 4.34 5.19 -5.83
C GLN A 64 4.68 4.25 -4.66
N VAL A 65 3.71 3.98 -3.78
CA VAL A 65 3.89 3.09 -2.62
C VAL A 65 4.18 1.66 -3.06
N CYS A 66 3.40 1.10 -3.98
CA CYS A 66 3.64 -0.25 -4.49
C CYS A 66 4.99 -0.36 -5.21
N GLY A 67 5.37 0.66 -5.97
CA GLY A 67 6.70 0.73 -6.60
C GLY A 67 7.83 0.78 -5.58
N ARG A 68 7.67 1.52 -4.48
CA ARG A 68 8.66 1.58 -3.39
C ARG A 68 8.77 0.26 -2.64
N ILE A 69 7.65 -0.36 -2.28
CA ILE A 69 7.60 -1.68 -1.61
C ILE A 69 8.35 -2.72 -2.45
N GLY A 70 8.01 -2.85 -3.75
CA GLY A 70 8.65 -3.83 -4.62
C GLY A 70 10.17 -3.61 -4.77
N ARG A 71 10.62 -2.34 -4.84
CA ARG A 71 12.05 -2.02 -4.88
C ARG A 71 12.77 -2.39 -3.58
N GLU A 72 12.17 -2.10 -2.43
CA GLU A 72 12.76 -2.49 -1.14
C GLU A 72 12.78 -4.00 -0.93
N GLN A 73 11.73 -4.70 -1.36
CA GLN A 73 11.72 -6.17 -1.32
C GLN A 73 12.85 -6.74 -2.17
N ASN A 74 12.99 -6.27 -3.41
CA ASN A 74 14.04 -6.71 -4.32
C ASN A 74 15.44 -6.41 -3.76
N ARG A 75 15.64 -5.22 -3.16
CA ARG A 75 16.92 -4.84 -2.53
C ARG A 75 17.29 -5.75 -1.36
N ARG A 76 16.30 -6.19 -0.57
CA ARG A 76 16.47 -7.11 0.57
C ARG A 76 16.60 -8.58 0.12
N GLY A 77 16.60 -8.86 -1.19
CA GLY A 77 16.65 -10.23 -1.74
C GLY A 77 15.35 -11.01 -1.55
N MET A 78 14.25 -10.33 -1.22
CA MET A 78 12.93 -10.93 -1.08
C MET A 78 12.21 -11.00 -2.42
N LYS A 79 11.37 -12.02 -2.60
CA LYS A 79 10.46 -12.10 -3.75
C LYS A 79 9.51 -10.90 -3.72
N SER A 80 9.49 -10.11 -4.79
CA SER A 80 8.58 -8.97 -4.92
C SER A 80 7.12 -9.45 -4.80
N GLY A 81 6.45 -8.99 -3.74
CA GLY A 81 5.06 -9.34 -3.44
C GLY A 81 4.06 -8.40 -4.11
N VAL A 82 4.46 -7.16 -4.37
CA VAL A 82 3.64 -6.16 -5.07
C VAL A 82 4.51 -5.18 -5.82
N THR A 83 4.09 -4.82 -7.03
CA THR A 83 4.71 -3.79 -7.86
C THR A 83 3.69 -2.72 -8.27
N ALA A 84 4.19 -1.62 -8.83
CA ALA A 84 3.33 -0.62 -9.47
C ALA A 84 2.46 -1.22 -10.60
N GLY A 85 2.94 -2.23 -11.32
CA GLY A 85 2.17 -2.93 -12.34
C GLY A 85 1.05 -3.78 -11.74
N ASP A 86 1.32 -4.48 -10.63
CA ASP A 86 0.29 -5.25 -9.91
C ASP A 86 -0.85 -4.37 -9.41
N PHE A 87 -0.56 -3.12 -9.01
CA PHE A 87 -1.60 -2.16 -8.65
C PHE A 87 -2.56 -1.89 -9.82
N TRP A 88 -2.04 -1.49 -10.97
CA TRP A 88 -2.88 -1.22 -12.14
C TRP A 88 -3.63 -2.47 -12.63
N LEU A 89 -2.97 -3.63 -12.59
CA LEU A 89 -3.58 -4.89 -13.01
C LEU A 89 -4.70 -5.33 -12.07
N TRP A 90 -4.45 -5.38 -10.76
CA TRP A 90 -5.39 -5.99 -9.82
C TRP A 90 -6.36 -4.99 -9.17
N ALA A 91 -5.93 -3.76 -8.89
CA ALA A 91 -6.79 -2.75 -8.29
C ALA A 91 -7.67 -2.03 -9.32
N VAL A 92 -7.15 -1.74 -10.52
CA VAL A 92 -7.87 -0.99 -11.56
C VAL A 92 -8.52 -1.92 -12.56
N LEU A 93 -7.74 -2.69 -13.33
CA LEU A 93 -8.31 -3.63 -14.31
C LEU A 93 -9.05 -4.78 -13.61
N GLY A 94 -8.52 -5.27 -12.50
CA GLY A 94 -9.18 -6.28 -11.69
C GLY A 94 -10.46 -5.79 -11.02
N GLY A 95 -10.66 -4.46 -10.90
CA GLY A 95 -11.91 -3.86 -10.42
C GLY A 95 -13.12 -4.27 -11.25
N PHE A 96 -12.93 -4.51 -12.56
CA PHE A 96 -14.00 -4.95 -13.47
C PHE A 96 -14.53 -6.36 -13.18
N ILE A 97 -13.77 -7.18 -12.44
CA ILE A 97 -14.13 -8.57 -12.13
C ILE A 97 -14.50 -8.81 -10.66
N ILE A 98 -14.69 -7.75 -9.85
CA ILE A 98 -15.03 -7.73 -8.41
C ILE A 98 -13.97 -8.40 -7.50
N VAL A 99 -13.37 -9.50 -7.93
CA VAL A 99 -12.35 -10.29 -7.21
C VAL A 99 -10.99 -9.61 -7.24
N GLY A 100 -10.71 -8.78 -8.25
CA GLY A 100 -9.40 -8.14 -8.42
C GLY A 100 -8.93 -7.30 -7.22
N PRO A 101 -9.77 -6.41 -6.66
CA PRO A 101 -9.42 -5.64 -5.47
C PRO A 101 -9.02 -6.49 -4.26
N PHE A 102 -9.65 -7.66 -4.08
CA PHE A 102 -9.29 -8.58 -2.99
C PHE A 102 -7.93 -9.23 -3.21
N ILE A 103 -7.61 -9.60 -4.45
CA ILE A 103 -6.30 -10.13 -4.83
C ILE A 103 -5.22 -9.06 -4.59
N PHE A 104 -5.49 -7.82 -5.02
CA PHE A 104 -4.58 -6.70 -4.80
C PHE A 104 -4.31 -6.47 -3.31
N MET A 105 -5.36 -6.38 -2.48
CA MET A 105 -5.21 -6.19 -1.04
C MET A 105 -4.46 -7.33 -0.37
N HIS A 106 -4.70 -8.57 -0.79
CA HIS A 106 -3.93 -9.71 -0.30
C HIS A 106 -2.43 -9.55 -0.61
N LYS A 107 -2.07 -9.24 -1.86
CA LYS A 107 -0.68 -8.99 -2.27
C LYS A 107 -0.05 -7.83 -1.50
N PHE A 108 -0.75 -6.71 -1.40
CA PHE A 108 -0.28 -5.50 -0.74
C PHE A 108 0.01 -5.76 0.75
N LEU A 109 -0.97 -6.28 1.49
CA LEU A 109 -0.80 -6.56 2.92
C LEU A 109 0.30 -7.59 3.17
N HIS A 110 0.39 -8.63 2.35
CA HIS A 110 1.45 -9.63 2.48
C HIS A 110 2.84 -9.04 2.22
N ALA A 111 2.97 -8.14 1.24
CA ALA A 111 4.24 -7.49 0.93
C ALA A 111 4.70 -6.53 2.05
N VAL A 112 3.78 -5.72 2.57
CA VAL A 112 4.05 -4.81 3.70
C VAL A 112 4.42 -5.60 4.96
N ASN A 113 3.67 -6.65 5.29
CA ASN A 113 3.97 -7.49 6.45
C ASN A 113 5.33 -8.20 6.32
N ALA A 114 5.68 -8.67 5.12
CA ALA A 114 6.99 -9.27 4.87
C ALA A 114 8.13 -8.27 5.07
N LEU A 115 7.97 -7.02 4.59
CA LEU A 115 8.93 -5.95 4.83
C LEU A 115 9.06 -5.61 6.32
N ALA A 116 7.94 -5.50 7.03
CA ALA A 116 7.95 -5.22 8.47
C ALA A 116 8.62 -6.36 9.25
N ALA A 117 8.36 -7.62 8.88
CA ALA A 117 9.00 -8.77 9.50
C ALA A 117 10.52 -8.79 9.26
N ASP A 118 10.97 -8.51 8.03
CA ASP A 118 12.41 -8.43 7.72
C ASP A 118 13.08 -7.25 8.44
N TYR A 119 12.41 -6.09 8.52
CA TYR A 119 12.87 -4.94 9.29
C TYR A 119 13.01 -5.25 10.78
N ASN A 120 12.06 -5.97 11.38
CA ASN A 120 12.14 -6.35 12.79
C ASN A 120 13.31 -7.30 13.10
N VAL A 121 13.80 -8.05 12.09
CA VAL A 121 14.95 -8.95 12.23
C VAL A 121 16.28 -8.25 11.94
N ARG A 122 16.32 -7.36 10.93
CA ARG A 122 17.56 -6.83 10.36
C ARG A 122 17.80 -5.32 10.58
N GLY A 123 16.77 -4.57 10.96
CA GLY A 123 16.77 -3.10 10.92
C GLY A 123 16.76 -2.51 9.51
#